data_AF-A0A1U7NYX3-F1
#
_entry.id   AF-A0A1U7NYX3-F1
#
_cell.length_a   1.000
_cell.length_b   1.000
_cell.length_c   1.000
_cell.angle_alpha   90.00
_cell.angle_beta   90.00
_cell.angle_gamma   90.00
#
_symmetry.space_group_name_H-M   'P 1'
#
loop_
_entity.id
_entity.type
_entity.pdbx_description
1 polymer ?
#
loop_
_entity_poly.entity_id
_entity_poly.type
_entity_poly.pdbx_seq_one_letter_code
_entity_poly.pdbx_strand_id
1 'polypeptide(L)'
;MVRGDLAVFPFLSVMQMLLTSGRDGLLSVDHVRGGQLWLERGEIVHARCGQLSGDPALQLLASLSSGSFIFEPGVSAPERSLHLHRDSALRRLFEETDAWEPLLRTFPDWQRRLRFTPRWSEAQPVTQPQFRALKLVSQELDIRSILERSGESPRTVLETLRPFVMAGLIEEF
;
A
#
# COMPACT_ATOMS: atom_id res chain seq x y z
N MET A 1 12.27 -12.49 18.55
CA MET A 1 12.27 -12.08 17.14
C MET A 1 11.62 -13.18 16.32
N VAL A 2 10.69 -12.85 15.43
CA VAL A 2 10.05 -13.79 14.48
C VAL A 2 10.38 -13.31 13.07
N ARG A 3 10.65 -14.22 12.13
CA ARG A 3 10.97 -13.88 10.74
C ARG A 3 10.42 -14.94 9.79
N GLY A 4 10.14 -14.54 8.55
CA GLY A 4 9.64 -15.44 7.53
C GLY A 4 9.43 -14.74 6.19
N ASP A 5 8.71 -15.41 5.30
CA ASP A 5 8.35 -14.90 3.98
C ASP A 5 6.82 -14.87 3.85
N LEU A 6 6.27 -13.76 3.33
CA LEU A 6 4.83 -13.58 3.16
C LEU A 6 4.22 -14.47 2.07
N ALA A 7 5.02 -15.01 1.15
CA ALA A 7 4.58 -16.01 0.20
C ALA A 7 4.28 -17.38 0.86
N VAL A 8 4.90 -17.64 2.03
CA VAL A 8 4.68 -18.85 2.83
C VAL A 8 3.67 -18.60 3.95
N PHE A 9 3.75 -17.44 4.59
CA PHE A 9 2.88 -17.01 5.67
C PHE A 9 2.14 -15.73 5.26
N PRO A 10 0.91 -15.82 4.72
CA PRO A 10 0.18 -14.67 4.21
C PRO A 10 0.08 -13.54 5.26
N PHE A 11 0.16 -12.29 4.79
CA PHE A 11 0.18 -11.11 5.65
C PHE A 11 -0.97 -11.10 6.67
N LEU A 12 -2.18 -11.42 6.24
CA LEU A 12 -3.35 -11.50 7.12
C LEU A 12 -3.17 -12.52 8.25
N SER A 13 -2.59 -13.69 7.97
CA SER A 13 -2.31 -14.73 8.96
C SER A 13 -1.23 -14.29 9.96
N VAL A 14 -0.17 -13.64 9.48
CA VAL A 14 0.87 -13.05 10.35
C VAL A 14 0.25 -12.00 11.28
N MET A 15 -0.59 -11.11 10.74
CA MET A 15 -1.28 -10.09 11.51
C MET A 15 -2.24 -10.68 12.55
N GLN A 16 -3.02 -11.70 12.18
CA GLN A 16 -3.90 -12.41 13.12
C GLN A 16 -3.13 -13.01 14.30
N MET A 17 -2.00 -13.66 14.02
CA MET A 17 -1.12 -14.21 15.05
C MET A 17 -0.58 -13.11 15.97
N LEU A 18 -0.03 -12.03 15.42
CA LEU A 18 0.57 -10.94 16.19
C LEU A 18 -0.47 -10.23 17.07
N LEU A 19 -1.61 -9.85 16.51
CA LEU A 19 -2.69 -9.19 17.24
C LEU A 19 -3.27 -10.09 18.35
N THR A 20 -3.39 -11.40 18.10
CA THR A 20 -3.86 -12.36 19.10
C THR A 20 -2.85 -12.56 20.22
N SER A 21 -1.55 -12.52 19.91
CA SER A 21 -0.50 -12.65 20.91
C SER A 21 -0.43 -11.48 21.90
N GLY A 22 -1.00 -10.32 21.53
CA GLY A 22 -0.97 -9.11 22.35
C GLY A 22 0.41 -8.50 22.54
N ARG A 23 1.43 -8.99 21.82
CA ARG A 23 2.82 -8.55 21.96
C ARG A 23 3.04 -7.20 21.29
N ASP A 24 3.74 -6.34 22.01
CA ASP A 24 4.20 -5.05 21.49
C ASP A 24 5.42 -5.25 20.59
N GLY A 25 5.53 -4.47 19.53
CA GLY A 25 6.72 -4.49 18.68
C GLY A 25 6.51 -3.96 17.27
N LEU A 26 7.57 -4.07 16.48
CA LEU A 26 7.66 -3.62 15.10
C LEU A 26 7.66 -4.82 14.15
N LEU A 27 6.73 -4.84 13.20
CA LEU A 27 6.77 -5.69 12.01
C LEU A 27 7.36 -4.88 10.85
N SER A 28 8.50 -5.30 10.33
CA SER A 28 9.10 -4.77 9.10
C SER A 28 8.93 -5.76 7.96
N VAL A 29 8.53 -5.29 6.79
CA VAL A 29 8.42 -6.10 5.57
C VAL A 29 9.28 -5.48 4.47
N ASP A 30 10.24 -6.26 3.97
CA ASP A 30 11.06 -5.92 2.82
C ASP A 30 10.36 -6.36 1.53
N HIS A 31 9.81 -5.38 0.82
CA HIS A 31 9.13 -5.50 -0.47
C HIS A 31 8.97 -4.11 -1.09
N VAL A 32 8.78 -3.98 -2.41
CA VAL A 32 8.58 -2.67 -3.07
C VAL A 32 7.35 -1.90 -2.56
N ARG A 33 6.30 -2.64 -2.19
CA ARG A 33 5.10 -2.15 -1.48
C ARG A 33 5.18 -2.28 0.05
N GLY A 34 6.33 -2.72 0.55
CA GLY A 34 6.56 -3.00 1.96
C GLY A 34 6.84 -1.75 2.80
N GLY A 35 7.01 -1.99 4.09
CA GLY A 35 7.14 -0.95 5.09
C GLY A 35 7.15 -1.52 6.51
N GLN A 36 6.69 -0.71 7.44
CA GLN A 36 6.74 -0.96 8.87
C GLN A 36 5.36 -0.82 9.50
N LEU A 37 5.07 -1.64 10.50
CA LEU A 37 3.82 -1.64 11.24
C LEU A 37 4.12 -1.89 12.71
N TRP A 38 3.57 -1.06 13.60
CA TRP A 38 3.76 -1.18 15.03
C TRP A 38 2.49 -1.67 15.71
N LEU A 39 2.69 -2.59 16.65
CA LEU A 39 1.64 -3.15 17.46
C LEU A 39 1.88 -2.82 18.93
N GLU A 40 0.79 -2.53 19.65
CA GLU A 40 0.80 -2.40 21.10
C GLU A 40 -0.48 -3.04 21.65
N ARG A 41 -0.36 -3.93 22.64
CA ARG A 41 -1.48 -4.56 23.37
C ARG A 41 -2.56 -5.17 22.46
N GLY A 42 -2.14 -5.77 21.35
CA GLY A 42 -3.05 -6.39 20.37
C GLY A 42 -3.77 -5.39 19.46
N GLU A 43 -3.29 -4.16 19.36
CA GLU A 43 -3.77 -3.12 18.45
C GLU A 43 -2.70 -2.78 17.41
N ILE A 44 -3.12 -2.31 16.24
CA ILE A 44 -2.24 -1.62 15.29
C ILE A 44 -2.27 -0.14 15.64
N VAL A 45 -1.10 0.41 16.00
CA VAL A 45 -0.98 1.78 16.51
C VAL A 45 -0.33 2.74 15.51
N HIS A 46 0.45 2.20 14.60
CA HIS A 46 1.14 2.98 13.57
C HIS A 46 1.51 2.08 12.39
N ALA A 47 1.58 2.67 11.20
CA ALA A 47 2.07 2.02 10.00
C ALA A 47 2.80 3.06 9.16
N ARG A 48 3.87 2.66 8.46
CA ARG A 48 4.66 3.52 7.61
C ARG A 48 5.17 2.77 6.37
N CYS A 49 4.98 3.35 5.19
CA CYS A 49 5.55 2.85 3.94
C CYS A 49 6.21 4.03 3.20
N GLY A 50 7.54 4.17 3.33
CA GLY A 50 8.23 5.35 2.79
C GLY A 50 7.73 6.64 3.44
N GLN A 51 7.10 7.50 2.65
CA GLN A 51 6.47 8.75 3.12
C GLN A 51 4.99 8.60 3.54
N LEU A 52 4.38 7.45 3.27
CA LEU A 52 3.02 7.16 3.72
C LEU A 52 3.04 6.80 5.22
N SER A 53 2.09 7.34 5.98
CA SER A 53 1.88 7.04 7.41
C SER A 53 0.40 6.74 7.67
N GLY A 54 0.11 5.93 8.69
CA GLY A 54 -1.25 5.62 9.14
C GLY A 54 -2.06 4.84 8.10
N ASP A 55 -3.29 5.28 7.84
CA ASP A 55 -4.26 4.60 6.97
C ASP A 55 -3.72 4.31 5.56
N PRO A 56 -3.12 5.27 4.82
CA PRO A 56 -2.45 5.00 3.55
C PRO A 56 -1.40 3.89 3.59
N ALA A 57 -0.54 3.88 4.62
CA ALA A 57 0.51 2.88 4.76
C ALA A 57 -0.07 1.51 5.07
N LEU A 58 -1.06 1.44 5.96
CA LEU A 58 -1.75 0.19 6.29
C LEU A 58 -2.45 -0.41 5.07
N GLN A 59 -3.12 0.43 4.28
CA GLN A 59 -3.77 0.02 3.03
C GLN A 59 -2.75 -0.60 2.06
N LEU A 60 -1.56 0.00 1.93
CA LEU A 60 -0.51 -0.53 1.06
C LEU A 60 0.05 -1.87 1.59
N LEU A 61 0.29 -1.99 2.90
CA LEU A 61 0.75 -3.24 3.52
C LEU A 61 -0.27 -4.37 3.36
N ALA A 62 -1.57 -4.08 3.37
CA ALA A 62 -2.61 -5.08 3.11
C ALA A 62 -2.55 -5.67 1.69
N SER A 63 -1.90 -5.00 0.74
CA SER A 63 -1.70 -5.49 -0.64
C SER A 63 -0.54 -6.50 -0.81
N LEU A 64 0.16 -6.82 0.28
CA LEU A 64 1.34 -7.67 0.24
C LEU A 64 0.98 -9.15 0.10
N SER A 65 1.48 -9.78 -0.95
CA SER A 65 1.39 -11.22 -1.20
C SER A 65 2.74 -11.93 -1.14
N SER A 66 3.84 -11.19 -0.97
CA SER A 66 5.21 -11.70 -0.87
C SER A 66 6.11 -10.68 -0.15
N GLY A 67 7.33 -11.09 0.17
CA GLY A 67 8.32 -10.26 0.84
C GLY A 67 8.80 -10.87 2.15
N SER A 68 10.05 -10.57 2.51
CA SER A 68 10.62 -11.04 3.77
C SER A 68 10.13 -10.16 4.92
N PHE A 69 9.68 -10.76 6.00
CA PHE A 69 9.23 -10.02 7.19
C PHE A 69 10.04 -10.36 8.43
N ILE A 70 10.17 -9.40 9.33
CA ILE A 70 10.78 -9.53 10.65
C ILE A 70 9.90 -8.82 11.68
N PHE A 71 9.57 -9.50 12.76
CA PHE A 71 8.93 -8.94 13.95
C PHE A 71 9.91 -8.84 15.12
N GLU A 72 10.13 -7.61 15.57
CA GLU A 72 11.00 -7.23 16.68
C GLU A 72 10.15 -6.83 17.90
N PRO A 73 10.09 -7.68 18.94
CA PRO A 73 9.28 -7.39 20.12
C PRO A 73 9.86 -6.24 20.93
N GLY A 74 8.99 -5.46 21.57
CA GLY A 74 9.37 -4.38 22.50
C GLY A 74 9.82 -3.08 21.83
N VAL A 75 9.77 -2.98 20.50
CA VAL A 75 10.02 -1.73 19.78
C VAL A 75 8.78 -0.85 19.81
N SER A 76 8.86 0.29 20.51
CA SER A 76 7.78 1.28 20.59
C SER A 76 7.54 2.00 19.27
N ALA A 77 6.29 2.40 19.02
CA ALA A 77 5.95 3.22 17.88
C ALA A 77 6.53 4.65 18.02
N PRO A 78 7.04 5.25 16.93
CA PRO A 78 7.54 6.63 16.96
C PRO A 78 6.41 7.66 17.16
N GLU A 79 5.20 7.31 16.72
CA GLU A 79 3.97 8.06 16.91
C GLU A 79 2.77 7.09 16.94
N ARG A 80 1.59 7.56 17.35
CA ARG A 80 0.35 6.81 17.22
C ARG A 80 -0.51 7.46 16.15
N SER A 81 -0.53 6.87 14.96
CA SER A 81 -1.29 7.34 13.81
C SER A 81 -2.55 6.50 13.55
N LEU A 82 -2.73 5.39 14.27
CA LEU A 82 -3.83 4.44 14.11
C LEU A 82 -4.41 4.05 15.47
N HIS A 83 -5.71 3.74 15.47
CA HIS A 83 -6.46 3.25 16.63
C HIS A 83 -7.29 2.02 16.22
N LEU A 84 -6.60 0.95 15.83
CA LEU A 84 -7.24 -0.25 15.31
C LEU A 84 -7.06 -1.43 16.26
N HIS A 85 -8.12 -1.70 17.03
CA HIS A 85 -8.23 -2.93 17.81
C HIS A 85 -8.29 -4.16 16.91
N ARG A 86 -7.92 -5.32 17.44
CA ARG A 86 -7.81 -6.58 16.69
C ARG A 86 -8.93 -6.83 15.68
N ASP A 87 -10.19 -6.81 16.11
CA ASP A 87 -11.30 -7.24 15.26
C ASP A 87 -11.57 -6.24 14.12
N SER A 88 -11.43 -4.93 14.38
CA SER A 88 -11.54 -3.90 13.32
C SER A 88 -10.33 -3.90 12.40
N ALA A 89 -9.13 -4.16 12.93
CA ALA A 89 -7.90 -4.32 12.16
C ALA A 89 -8.01 -5.49 11.17
N LEU A 90 -8.40 -6.68 11.65
CA LEU A 90 -8.50 -7.88 10.81
C LEU A 90 -9.58 -7.74 9.73
N ARG A 91 -10.74 -7.19 10.08
CA ARG A 91 -11.79 -6.90 9.10
C ARG A 91 -11.30 -5.97 8.00
N ARG A 92 -10.65 -4.87 8.39
CA ARG A 92 -10.14 -3.89 7.44
C ARG A 92 -9.04 -4.46 6.54
N LEU A 93 -8.11 -5.24 7.11
CA LEU A 93 -7.05 -5.88 6.32
C LEU A 93 -7.64 -6.87 5.30
N PHE A 94 -8.68 -7.61 5.68
CA PHE A 94 -9.41 -8.49 4.77
C PHE A 94 -10.08 -7.72 3.63
N GLU A 95 -10.85 -6.68 3.94
CA GLU A 95 -11.52 -5.82 2.95
C GLU A 95 -10.52 -5.19 1.95
N GLU A 96 -9.37 -4.72 2.44
CA GLU A 96 -8.35 -4.16 1.55
C GLU A 96 -7.72 -5.24 0.67
N THR A 97 -7.41 -6.43 1.21
CA THR A 97 -6.78 -7.52 0.43
C THR A 97 -7.57 -7.80 -0.86
N ASP A 98 -8.89 -7.92 -0.76
CA ASP A 98 -9.77 -8.17 -1.90
C ASP A 98 -9.83 -6.98 -2.88
N ALA A 99 -9.88 -5.76 -2.35
CA ALA A 99 -9.96 -4.54 -3.16
C ALA A 99 -8.69 -4.29 -3.99
N TRP A 100 -7.53 -4.80 -3.55
CA TRP A 100 -6.25 -4.61 -4.23
C TRP A 100 -6.04 -5.56 -5.42
N GLU A 101 -6.72 -6.71 -5.49
CA GLU A 101 -6.47 -7.71 -6.55
C GLU A 101 -6.57 -7.15 -7.98
N PRO A 102 -7.64 -6.41 -8.37
CA PRO A 102 -7.76 -5.86 -9.73
C PRO A 102 -6.70 -4.81 -10.03
N LEU A 103 -6.24 -4.08 -9.01
CA LEU A 103 -5.21 -3.05 -9.15
C LEU A 103 -3.85 -3.69 -9.39
N LEU A 104 -3.48 -4.72 -8.63
CA LEU A 104 -2.21 -5.42 -8.82
C LEU A 104 -2.11 -6.10 -10.19
N ARG A 105 -3.23 -6.53 -10.76
CA ARG A 105 -3.28 -7.04 -12.14
C ARG A 105 -3.10 -5.94 -13.19
N THR A 106 -3.55 -4.72 -12.90
CA THR A 106 -3.42 -3.56 -13.80
C THR A 106 -2.03 -2.91 -13.70
N PHE A 107 -1.42 -2.97 -12.52
CA PHE A 107 -0.14 -2.36 -12.17
C PHE A 107 0.82 -3.42 -11.61
N PRO A 108 1.32 -4.35 -12.45
CA PRO A 108 2.16 -5.44 -12.01
C PRO A 108 3.58 -5.01 -11.61
N ASP A 109 4.14 -3.95 -12.20
CA ASP A 109 5.55 -3.59 -12.05
C ASP A 109 5.74 -2.21 -11.41
N TRP A 110 5.92 -2.22 -10.09
CA TRP A 110 6.03 -1.00 -9.29
C TRP A 110 7.42 -0.37 -9.33
N GLN A 111 8.39 -1.00 -10.01
CA GLN A 111 9.72 -0.44 -10.23
C GLN A 111 9.77 0.37 -11.53
N ARG A 112 8.85 0.11 -12.45
CA ARG A 112 8.69 0.89 -13.68
C ARG A 112 8.07 2.25 -13.41
N ARG A 113 8.33 3.16 -14.34
CA ARG A 113 7.77 4.50 -14.34
C ARG A 113 6.49 4.51 -15.16
N LEU A 114 5.56 5.40 -14.81
CA LEU A 114 4.38 5.63 -15.63
C LEU A 114 4.61 6.79 -16.59
N ARG A 115 4.20 6.62 -17.84
CA ARG A 115 4.18 7.70 -18.84
C ARG A 115 2.90 7.68 -19.67
N PHE A 116 2.63 8.79 -20.34
CA PHE A 116 1.61 8.83 -21.39
C PHE A 116 2.09 8.12 -22.65
N THR A 117 1.19 7.38 -23.29
CA THR A 117 1.44 6.80 -24.60
C THR A 117 1.14 7.81 -25.71
N PRO A 118 1.57 7.56 -26.95
CA PRO A 118 1.19 8.40 -28.11
C PRO A 118 -0.33 8.46 -28.37
N ARG A 119 -1.14 7.61 -27.71
CA ARG A 119 -2.61 7.63 -27.81
C ARG A 119 -3.25 8.69 -26.92
N TRP A 120 -2.50 9.25 -25.97
CA TRP A 120 -2.98 10.32 -25.10
C TRP A 120 -3.31 11.58 -25.90
N SER A 121 -4.44 12.22 -25.57
CA SER A 121 -4.83 13.51 -26.13
C SER A 121 -5.23 14.46 -25.00
N GLU A 122 -4.73 15.70 -25.04
CA GLU A 122 -5.07 16.74 -24.05
C GLU A 122 -6.53 17.21 -24.14
N ALA A 123 -7.22 16.90 -25.25
CA ALA A 123 -8.61 17.30 -25.45
C ALA A 123 -9.63 16.41 -24.73
N GLN A 124 -9.20 15.29 -24.12
CA GLN A 124 -10.14 14.38 -23.44
C GLN A 124 -10.64 14.98 -22.10
N PRO A 125 -11.94 14.88 -21.81
CA PRO A 125 -12.47 15.37 -20.54
C PRO A 125 -11.98 14.49 -19.40
N VAL A 126 -11.39 15.11 -18.37
CA VAL A 126 -10.97 14.45 -17.13
C VAL A 126 -11.57 15.16 -15.93
N THR A 127 -11.90 14.40 -14.89
CA THR A 127 -12.37 14.97 -13.62
C THR A 127 -11.21 15.62 -12.86
N GLN A 128 -11.50 16.45 -11.85
CA GLN A 128 -10.46 17.07 -11.04
C GLN A 128 -9.55 16.05 -10.32
N PRO A 129 -10.05 14.96 -9.70
CA PRO A 129 -9.19 13.91 -9.15
C PRO A 129 -8.30 13.25 -10.21
N GLN A 130 -8.85 12.95 -11.39
CA GLN A 130 -8.07 12.39 -12.50
C GLN A 130 -6.96 13.34 -12.92
N PHE A 131 -7.26 14.62 -13.14
CA PHE A 131 -6.25 15.61 -13.52
C PHE A 131 -5.08 15.68 -12.52
N ARG A 132 -5.37 15.63 -11.21
CA ARG A 132 -4.31 15.62 -10.18
C ARG A 132 -3.41 14.39 -10.30
N ALA A 133 -3.99 13.19 -10.43
CA ALA A 133 -3.21 11.96 -10.59
C ALA A 133 -2.40 11.95 -11.89
N LEU A 134 -3.00 12.38 -13.00
CA LEU A 134 -2.37 12.45 -14.32
C LEU A 134 -1.21 13.45 -14.38
N LYS A 135 -1.29 14.56 -13.64
CA LYS A 135 -0.18 15.52 -13.50
C LYS A 135 1.06 14.91 -12.80
N LEU A 136 0.90 13.84 -12.03
CA LEU A 136 2.04 13.11 -11.47
C LEU A 136 2.63 12.13 -12.49
N VAL A 137 1.80 11.57 -13.37
CA VAL A 137 2.25 10.71 -14.47
C VAL A 137 3.11 11.49 -15.48
N SER A 138 2.81 12.76 -15.74
CA SER A 138 3.65 13.61 -16.61
C SER A 138 5.07 13.85 -16.06
N GLN A 139 5.33 13.50 -14.80
CA GLN A 139 6.66 13.61 -14.18
C GLN A 139 7.47 12.31 -14.31
N GLU A 140 6.96 11.30 -15.00
CA GLU A 140 7.64 10.00 -15.24
C GLU A 140 8.13 9.35 -13.94
N LEU A 141 7.27 9.36 -12.92
CA LEU A 141 7.55 8.78 -11.62
C LEU A 141 7.16 7.30 -11.58
N ASP A 142 7.80 6.53 -10.71
CA ASP A 142 7.33 5.20 -10.35
C ASP A 142 6.03 5.27 -9.54
N ILE A 143 5.33 4.12 -9.47
CA ILE A 143 4.04 4.04 -8.79
C ILE A 143 4.16 4.49 -7.34
N ARG A 144 5.20 4.06 -6.61
CA ARG A 144 5.38 4.42 -5.20
C ARG A 144 5.47 5.93 -5.02
N SER A 145 6.27 6.59 -5.84
CA SER A 145 6.48 8.04 -5.84
C SER A 145 5.20 8.80 -6.18
N ILE A 146 4.39 8.28 -7.09
CA ILE A 146 3.07 8.87 -7.41
C ILE A 146 2.15 8.81 -6.19
N LEU A 147 2.06 7.65 -5.53
CA LEU A 147 1.21 7.46 -4.36
C LEU A 147 1.63 8.39 -3.22
N GLU A 148 2.93 8.47 -2.93
CA GLU A 148 3.50 9.35 -1.89
C GLU A 148 3.26 10.85 -2.17
N ARG A 149 3.20 11.28 -3.43
CA ARG A 149 3.01 12.70 -3.81
C ARG A 149 1.55 13.09 -4.05
N SER A 150 0.65 12.12 -4.19
CA SER A 150 -0.76 12.35 -4.51
C SER A 150 -1.53 13.08 -3.41
N GLY A 151 -1.18 12.85 -2.14
CA GLY A 151 -1.96 13.28 -0.98
C GLY A 151 -3.30 12.56 -0.81
N GLU A 152 -3.60 11.56 -1.65
CA GLU A 152 -4.82 10.73 -1.57
C GLU A 152 -4.48 9.30 -1.12
N SER A 153 -5.50 8.49 -0.81
CA SER A 153 -5.24 7.09 -0.44
C SER A 153 -4.65 6.32 -1.63
N PRO A 154 -3.66 5.43 -1.42
CA PRO A 154 -3.01 4.70 -2.50
C PRO A 154 -3.98 3.99 -3.44
N ARG A 155 -5.01 3.34 -2.87
CA ARG A 155 -6.03 2.64 -3.64
C ARG A 155 -6.82 3.60 -4.52
N THR A 156 -7.26 4.73 -3.99
CA THR A 156 -8.00 5.76 -4.75
C THR A 156 -7.20 6.29 -5.94
N VAL A 157 -5.90 6.51 -5.76
CA VAL A 157 -5.03 6.98 -6.84
C VAL A 157 -4.94 5.95 -7.97
N LEU A 158 -4.70 4.68 -7.62
CA LEU A 158 -4.62 3.62 -8.62
C LEU A 158 -5.97 3.34 -9.29
N GLU A 159 -7.08 3.38 -8.55
CA GLU A 159 -8.43 3.30 -9.11
C GLU A 159 -8.70 4.44 -10.10
N THR A 160 -8.19 5.64 -9.81
CA THR A 160 -8.31 6.82 -10.67
C THR A 160 -7.49 6.66 -11.96
N LEU A 161 -6.30 6.07 -11.89
CA LEU A 161 -5.42 5.85 -13.04
C LEU A 161 -5.78 4.61 -13.86
N ARG A 162 -6.40 3.60 -13.24
CA ARG A 162 -6.70 2.30 -13.85
C ARG A 162 -7.43 2.38 -15.20
N PRO A 163 -8.49 3.19 -15.39
CA PRO A 163 -9.15 3.30 -16.69
C PRO A 163 -8.22 3.75 -17.82
N PHE A 164 -7.24 4.63 -17.53
CA PHE A 164 -6.30 5.14 -18.51
C PHE A 164 -5.24 4.11 -18.89
N VAL A 165 -4.77 3.31 -17.93
CA VAL A 165 -3.86 2.18 -18.19
C VAL A 165 -4.58 1.11 -19.02
N MET A 166 -5.81 0.74 -18.64
CA MET A 166 -6.62 -0.23 -19.38
C MET A 166 -6.96 0.21 -20.80
N ALA A 167 -7.12 1.53 -21.04
CA ALA A 167 -7.32 2.09 -22.37
C ALA A 167 -6.03 2.21 -23.20
N GLY A 168 -4.86 1.91 -22.61
CA GLY A 168 -3.55 2.06 -23.24
C GLY A 168 -3.14 3.52 -23.44
N LEU A 169 -3.66 4.43 -22.62
CA LEU A 169 -3.33 5.85 -22.61
C LEU A 169 -2.13 6.15 -21.69
N ILE A 170 -1.90 5.28 -20.72
CA ILE A 170 -0.76 5.28 -19.80
C ILE A 170 -0.14 3.87 -19.83
N GLU A 171 1.19 3.79 -19.74
CA GLU A 171 1.91 2.53 -19.67
C GLU A 171 3.08 2.57 -18.68
N GLU A 172 3.48 1.39 -18.20
CA GLU A 172 4.69 1.15 -17.42
C GLU A 172 5.90 0.93 -18.36
N PHE A 173 6.95 1.74 -18.23
CA PHE A 173 8.14 1.69 -19.08
C PHE A 173 9.46 1.59 -18.30
#